data_AF-U6DYQ7-F1
#
_entry.id   AF-U6DYQ7-F1
#
_cell.length_a   1.000
_cell.length_b   1.000
_cell.length_c   1.000
_cell.angle_alpha   90.00
_cell.angle_beta   90.00
_cell.angle_gamma   90.00
#
_symmetry.space_group_name_H-M   'P 1'
#
loop_
_entity.id
_entity.type
_entity.pdbx_description
1 polymer ?
#
loop_
_entity_poly.entity_id
_entity_poly.type
_entity_poly.pdbx_seq_one_letter_code
_entity_poly.pdbx_strand_id
1 'polypeptide(L)'
;RKGCHKALVKLKLKKNTVDDISESLRQGGGKLNFDELRQDLKGKGHTDAEIEAIFTKYDQDGDQELTEHEHQQMRDDLEREREDLDLDHSSLPRPMSSRSFPRSLDDSEEDDDEDSGHSSRRRGSISSGVSYEEFQVLVRRVDRMEHSIGSIVSKIDAVIVKLEIMERAKLKRREVLGRLLDGVAEDERLGRDSEVHREQMERL
;
A
#
# COMPACT_ATOMS: atom_id res chain seq x y z
N ARG A 1 2.56 6.31 5.10
CA ARG A 1 1.22 6.10 5.68
C ARG A 1 0.23 5.34 4.77
N LYS A 2 0.56 5.01 3.50
CA LYS A 2 -0.33 4.25 2.61
C LYS A 2 -0.50 2.76 2.99
N GLY A 3 0.43 2.20 3.78
CA GLY A 3 0.38 0.79 4.24
C GLY A 3 -0.75 0.51 5.25
N CYS A 4 -0.84 1.29 6.32
CA CYS A 4 -1.85 1.09 7.37
C CYS A 4 -3.28 1.25 6.84
N HIS A 5 -3.53 2.22 5.95
CA HIS A 5 -4.87 2.39 5.36
C HIS A 5 -5.25 1.19 4.48
N LYS A 6 -4.30 0.66 3.70
CA LYS A 6 -4.53 -0.55 2.89
C LYS A 6 -4.79 -1.79 3.77
N ALA A 7 -4.05 -1.94 4.88
CA ALA A 7 -4.25 -3.02 5.85
C ALA A 7 -5.60 -2.89 6.57
N LEU A 8 -5.99 -1.68 6.98
CA LEU A 8 -7.27 -1.42 7.63
C LEU A 8 -8.47 -1.63 6.69
N VAL A 9 -8.35 -1.25 5.41
CA VAL A 9 -9.39 -1.53 4.41
C VAL A 9 -9.49 -3.03 4.17
N LYS A 10 -8.36 -3.75 4.07
CA LYS A 10 -8.35 -5.22 3.95
C LYS A 10 -8.97 -5.91 5.17
N LEU A 11 -8.65 -5.46 6.38
CA LEU A 11 -9.27 -5.96 7.61
C LEU A 11 -10.77 -5.67 7.64
N LYS A 12 -11.21 -4.49 7.20
CA LYS A 12 -12.64 -4.17 7.13
C LYS A 12 -13.38 -5.05 6.12
N LEU A 13 -12.77 -5.32 4.96
CA LEU A 13 -13.33 -6.23 3.97
C LEU A 13 -13.39 -7.66 4.53
N LYS A 14 -12.29 -8.18 5.09
CA LYS A 14 -12.26 -9.49 5.75
C LYS A 14 -13.28 -9.58 6.90
N LYS A 15 -13.41 -8.53 7.70
CA LYS A 15 -14.37 -8.46 8.81
C LYS A 15 -15.80 -8.53 8.30
N ASN A 16 -16.13 -7.76 7.26
CA ASN A 16 -17.45 -7.82 6.65
C ASN A 16 -17.75 -9.23 6.12
N THR A 17 -16.77 -9.88 5.48
CA THR A 17 -16.92 -11.27 5.03
C THR A 17 -17.17 -12.25 6.19
N VAL A 18 -16.43 -12.13 7.31
CA VAL A 18 -16.65 -12.98 8.51
C VAL A 18 -18.00 -12.68 9.17
N ASP A 19 -18.44 -11.42 9.19
CA ASP A 19 -19.74 -11.02 9.71
C ASP A 19 -20.88 -11.59 8.82
N ASP A 20 -20.72 -11.54 7.50
CA ASP A 20 -21.66 -12.10 6.52
C ASP A 20 -21.77 -13.63 6.68
N ILE A 21 -20.64 -14.33 6.83
CA ILE A 21 -20.59 -15.79 7.10
C ILE A 21 -21.23 -16.10 8.46
N SER A 22 -21.00 -15.27 9.48
CA SER A 22 -21.61 -15.43 10.81
C SER A 22 -23.13 -15.31 10.76
N GLU A 23 -23.64 -14.40 9.94
CA GLU A 23 -25.07 -14.24 9.72
C GLU A 23 -25.65 -15.44 8.99
N SER A 24 -24.99 -15.92 7.93
CA SER A 24 -25.37 -17.16 7.24
C SER A 24 -25.37 -18.35 8.21
N LEU A 25 -24.33 -18.51 9.04
CA LEU A 25 -24.19 -19.63 9.97
C LEU A 25 -25.26 -19.62 11.06
N ARG A 26 -25.67 -18.43 11.50
CA ARG A 26 -26.82 -18.24 12.40
C ARG A 26 -28.14 -18.64 11.75
N GLN A 27 -28.31 -18.39 10.46
CA GLN A 27 -29.50 -18.81 9.71
C GLN A 27 -29.50 -20.31 9.42
N GLY A 28 -28.32 -20.92 9.19
CA GLY A 28 -28.12 -22.35 8.91
C GLY A 28 -28.03 -23.26 10.14
N GLY A 29 -28.10 -22.73 11.37
CA GLY A 29 -28.15 -23.55 12.58
C GLY A 29 -26.80 -24.10 13.06
N GLY A 30 -25.68 -23.42 12.78
CA GLY A 30 -24.35 -23.73 13.34
C GLY A 30 -23.42 -24.53 12.44
N LYS A 31 -23.88 -24.96 11.26
CA LYS A 31 -23.04 -25.49 10.18
C LYS A 31 -23.63 -25.08 8.83
N LEU A 32 -22.78 -24.84 7.85
CA LEU A 32 -23.20 -24.48 6.51
C LEU A 32 -22.38 -25.21 5.46
N ASN A 33 -23.08 -25.73 4.46
CA ASN A 33 -22.45 -26.39 3.33
C ASN A 33 -21.99 -25.35 2.31
N PHE A 34 -20.97 -25.68 1.52
CA PHE A 34 -20.41 -24.80 0.50
C PHE A 34 -21.47 -24.16 -0.41
N ASP A 35 -22.43 -24.95 -0.90
CA ASP A 35 -23.47 -24.45 -1.79
C ASP A 35 -24.43 -23.47 -1.10
N GLU A 36 -24.77 -23.69 0.17
CA GLU A 36 -25.65 -22.83 0.95
C GLU A 36 -24.96 -21.50 1.28
N LEU A 37 -23.71 -21.59 1.77
CA LEU A 37 -22.92 -20.41 2.08
C LEU A 37 -22.59 -19.61 0.81
N ARG A 38 -22.31 -20.30 -0.31
CA ARG A 38 -22.08 -19.66 -1.61
C ARG A 38 -23.32 -18.93 -2.09
N GLN A 39 -24.51 -19.52 -1.97
CA GLN A 39 -25.74 -18.88 -2.39
C GLN A 39 -26.00 -17.59 -1.57
N ASP A 40 -25.80 -17.63 -0.26
CA ASP A 40 -26.02 -16.47 0.61
C ASP A 40 -24.96 -15.36 0.39
N LEU A 41 -23.68 -15.72 0.35
CA LEU A 41 -22.58 -14.77 0.14
C LEU A 41 -22.58 -14.16 -1.27
N LYS A 42 -22.99 -14.92 -2.28
CA LYS A 42 -23.17 -14.39 -3.64
C LYS A 42 -24.32 -13.39 -3.71
N GLY A 43 -25.38 -13.60 -2.93
CA GLY A 43 -26.45 -12.62 -2.73
C GLY A 43 -25.96 -11.34 -2.06
N LYS A 44 -24.97 -11.44 -1.17
CA LYS A 44 -24.31 -10.31 -0.49
C LYS A 44 -23.21 -9.63 -1.32
N GLY A 45 -22.89 -10.16 -2.51
CA GLY A 45 -21.97 -9.55 -3.47
C GLY A 45 -20.54 -10.08 -3.45
N HIS A 46 -20.27 -11.20 -2.75
CA HIS A 46 -18.98 -11.88 -2.80
C HIS A 46 -18.84 -12.69 -4.08
N THR A 47 -17.61 -12.76 -4.62
CA THR A 47 -17.32 -13.56 -5.81
C THR A 47 -17.07 -15.02 -5.47
N ASP A 48 -17.39 -15.93 -6.39
CA ASP A 48 -17.19 -17.38 -6.21
C ASP A 48 -15.72 -17.71 -5.84
N ALA A 49 -14.76 -16.96 -6.39
CA ALA A 49 -13.33 -17.12 -6.08
C ALA A 49 -12.95 -16.67 -4.66
N GLU A 50 -13.62 -15.65 -4.12
CA GLU A 50 -13.41 -15.22 -2.73
C GLU A 50 -13.97 -16.25 -1.74
N ILE A 51 -15.12 -16.83 -2.06
CA ILE A 51 -15.78 -17.86 -1.26
C ILE A 51 -14.93 -19.14 -1.26
N GLU A 52 -14.47 -19.59 -2.42
CA GLU A 52 -13.58 -20.75 -2.58
C GLU A 52 -12.25 -20.58 -1.84
N ALA A 53 -11.67 -19.37 -1.85
CA ALA A 53 -10.45 -19.08 -1.12
C ALA A 53 -10.61 -19.17 0.40
N ILE A 54 -11.81 -18.88 0.92
CA ILE A 54 -12.12 -19.00 2.36
C ILE A 54 -12.20 -20.46 2.76
N PHE A 55 -12.92 -21.29 1.99
CA PHE A 55 -12.96 -22.74 2.21
C PHE A 55 -11.56 -23.33 2.15
N THR A 56 -10.81 -23.10 1.07
CA THR A 56 -9.44 -23.61 0.92
C THR A 56 -8.52 -23.25 2.10
N LYS A 57 -8.79 -22.15 2.79
CA LYS A 57 -7.98 -21.67 3.92
C LYS A 57 -8.43 -22.23 5.28
N TYR A 58 -9.72 -22.45 5.48
CA TYR A 58 -10.31 -22.73 6.79
C TYR A 58 -10.96 -24.11 6.92
N ASP A 59 -11.42 -24.69 5.81
CA ASP A 59 -11.89 -26.07 5.71
C ASP A 59 -10.67 -27.01 5.80
N GLN A 60 -10.48 -27.62 6.97
CA GLN A 60 -9.28 -28.39 7.30
C GLN A 60 -9.41 -29.88 6.98
N ASP A 61 -10.63 -30.40 6.97
CA ASP A 61 -10.94 -31.78 6.63
C ASP A 61 -11.35 -31.93 5.16
N GLY A 62 -11.59 -30.81 4.45
CA GLY A 62 -11.91 -30.77 3.03
C GLY A 62 -13.30 -31.30 2.73
N ASP A 63 -14.18 -31.30 3.73
CA ASP A 63 -15.54 -31.83 3.61
C ASP A 63 -16.52 -30.84 2.96
N GLN A 64 -16.03 -29.63 2.63
CA GLN A 64 -16.80 -28.53 2.04
C GLN A 64 -17.97 -28.08 2.93
N GLU A 65 -17.90 -28.34 4.23
CA GLU A 65 -18.78 -27.81 5.25
C GLU A 65 -17.97 -26.87 6.15
N LEU A 66 -18.49 -25.67 6.41
CA LEU A 66 -17.87 -24.77 7.37
C LEU A 66 -18.54 -25.00 8.72
N THR A 67 -17.85 -25.73 9.60
CA THR A 67 -18.36 -25.99 10.96
C THR A 67 -18.20 -24.77 11.87
N GLU A 68 -18.96 -24.72 12.97
CA GLU A 68 -18.81 -23.67 13.98
C GLU A 68 -17.37 -23.55 14.51
N HIS A 69 -16.63 -24.66 14.57
CA HIS A 69 -15.23 -24.67 15.00
C HIS A 69 -14.30 -23.97 14.01
N GLU A 70 -14.45 -24.22 12.71
CA GLU A 70 -13.64 -23.59 11.65
C GLU A 70 -14.03 -22.12 11.45
N HIS A 71 -15.32 -21.81 11.61
CA HIS A 71 -15.80 -20.44 11.66
C HIS A 71 -15.22 -19.67 12.85
N GLN A 72 -15.13 -20.32 14.02
CA GLN A 72 -14.50 -19.73 15.19
C GLN A 72 -13.01 -19.48 14.95
N GLN A 73 -12.31 -20.39 14.27
CA GLN A 73 -10.92 -20.20 13.88
C GLN A 73 -10.75 -19.00 12.92
N MET A 74 -11.69 -18.78 12.01
CA MET A 74 -11.72 -17.60 11.14
C MET A 74 -11.86 -16.30 11.93
N ARG A 75 -12.68 -16.30 12.98
CA ARG A 75 -12.83 -15.16 13.89
C ARG A 75 -11.58 -14.91 14.71
N ASP A 76 -10.97 -15.96 15.23
CA ASP A 76 -9.75 -15.87 16.05
C ASP A 76 -8.56 -15.36 15.22
N ASP A 77 -8.43 -15.81 13.97
CA ASP A 77 -7.42 -15.30 13.05
C ASP A 77 -7.61 -13.81 12.71
N LEU A 78 -8.87 -13.39 12.54
CA LEU A 78 -9.21 -11.99 12.29
C LEU A 78 -8.93 -11.12 13.53
N GLU A 79 -9.19 -11.65 14.72
CA GLU A 79 -8.87 -11.00 16.00
C GLU A 79 -7.35 -10.91 16.21
N ARG A 80 -6.60 -11.96 15.89
CA ARG A 80 -5.12 -11.95 15.92
C ARG A 80 -4.54 -10.91 14.96
N GLU A 81 -4.99 -10.88 13.70
CA GLU A 81 -4.54 -9.87 12.72
C GLU A 81 -4.92 -8.44 13.16
N ARG A 82 -6.00 -8.28 13.91
CA ARG A 82 -6.38 -7.02 14.56
C ARG A 82 -5.46 -6.67 15.73
N GLU A 83 -5.13 -7.62 16.60
CA GLU A 83 -4.24 -7.41 17.75
C GLU A 83 -2.82 -7.06 17.33
N ASP A 84 -2.26 -7.74 16.33
CA ASP A 84 -0.95 -7.42 15.76
C ASP A 84 -0.91 -5.98 15.21
N LEU A 85 -1.99 -5.56 14.56
CA LEU A 85 -2.11 -4.19 14.05
C LEU A 85 -2.41 -3.15 15.15
N ASP A 86 -3.10 -3.51 16.24
CA ASP A 86 -3.30 -2.63 17.41
C ASP A 86 -1.99 -2.53 18.24
N LEU A 87 -1.15 -3.57 18.27
CA LEU A 87 0.20 -3.56 18.85
C LEU A 87 1.12 -2.59 18.10
N ASP A 88 1.10 -2.61 16.76
CA ASP A 88 1.77 -1.61 15.93
C ASP A 88 1.23 -0.19 16.17
N HIS A 89 -0.07 -0.07 16.45
CA HIS A 89 -0.71 1.20 16.80
C HIS A 89 -0.42 1.66 18.24
N SER A 90 -0.03 0.75 19.14
CA SER A 90 0.29 1.00 20.56
C SER A 90 1.73 1.50 20.78
N SER A 91 2.62 1.29 19.80
CA SER A 91 3.92 1.97 19.74
C SER A 91 3.80 3.48 19.50
N LEU A 92 2.59 3.96 19.17
CA LEU A 92 2.20 5.36 19.19
C LEU A 92 1.19 5.58 20.33
N PRO A 93 1.31 6.65 21.13
CA PRO A 93 0.52 6.81 22.35
C PRO A 93 -0.98 6.89 22.02
N ARG A 94 -1.76 5.93 22.52
CA ARG A 94 -3.22 5.88 22.41
C ARG A 94 -3.84 6.48 23.68
N PRO A 95 -4.77 7.45 23.58
CA PRO A 95 -5.55 7.90 24.72
C PRO A 95 -6.60 6.83 25.08
N MET A 96 -6.69 6.53 26.37
CA MET A 96 -7.57 5.51 26.94
C MET A 96 -9.06 5.79 26.66
N SER A 97 -9.78 4.78 26.16
CA SER A 97 -11.25 4.80 26.08
C SER A 97 -11.82 3.64 26.90
N SER A 98 -12.54 3.98 27.96
CA SER A 98 -13.28 3.06 28.82
C SER A 98 -14.72 2.90 28.32
N ARG A 99 -15.00 1.71 27.76
CA ARG A 99 -16.17 0.83 28.00
C ARG A 99 -17.61 1.40 28.00
N SER A 100 -18.37 0.85 27.03
CA SER A 100 -19.73 0.27 27.10
C SER A 100 -20.99 1.14 27.34
N PHE A 101 -21.91 1.05 26.37
CA PHE A 101 -23.35 1.38 26.43
C PHE A 101 -24.12 0.43 27.38
N PRO A 102 -25.28 0.88 27.90
CA PRO A 102 -26.53 0.39 27.33
C PRO A 102 -27.54 1.51 26.99
N ARG A 103 -28.40 1.19 26.02
CA ARG A 103 -29.53 1.96 25.48
C ARG A 103 -30.71 2.07 26.47
N SER A 104 -31.35 3.24 26.48
CA SER A 104 -32.82 3.47 26.42
C SER A 104 -33.01 4.98 26.16
N LEU A 105 -33.63 5.44 25.06
CA LEU A 105 -35.08 5.75 24.95
C LEU A 105 -35.63 6.25 26.30
N ASP A 106 -36.27 7.38 26.47
CA ASP A 106 -36.94 8.37 25.62
C ASP A 106 -37.39 9.49 26.60
N ASP A 107 -37.80 10.63 26.06
CA ASP A 107 -38.81 11.53 26.63
C ASP A 107 -38.46 12.36 27.90
N SER A 108 -38.32 13.68 27.72
CA SER A 108 -39.17 14.70 28.35
C SER A 108 -38.55 16.11 28.24
N GLU A 109 -39.36 17.01 27.70
CA GLU A 109 -39.20 18.47 27.61
C GLU A 109 -39.20 19.14 29.00
N GLU A 110 -38.66 20.38 29.07
CA GLU A 110 -39.16 21.56 29.82
C GLU A 110 -38.07 22.44 30.47
N ASP A 111 -38.10 23.70 30.00
CA ASP A 111 -37.95 25.02 30.64
C ASP A 111 -36.70 25.53 31.40
N ASP A 112 -36.39 26.76 30.98
CA ASP A 112 -35.73 27.94 31.56
C ASP A 112 -35.15 27.92 32.98
N ASP A 113 -33.93 28.46 33.15
CA ASP A 113 -33.69 29.77 33.81
C ASP A 113 -32.18 30.08 33.99
N GLU A 114 -31.91 31.39 34.11
CA GLU A 114 -30.60 32.06 34.12
C GLU A 114 -29.67 31.75 35.32
N ASP A 115 -28.37 31.95 35.05
CA ASP A 115 -27.27 32.36 35.94
C ASP A 115 -26.98 31.57 37.23
N SER A 116 -25.84 30.85 37.23
CA SER A 116 -24.91 30.84 38.37
C SER A 116 -23.59 30.16 37.99
N GLY A 117 -22.50 30.92 38.10
CA GLY A 117 -21.16 30.37 38.10
C GLY A 117 -20.95 29.42 39.28
N HIS A 118 -20.60 28.16 39.01
CA HIS A 118 -19.56 27.48 39.76
C HIS A 118 -18.98 26.30 38.98
N SER A 119 -17.66 26.20 39.05
CA SER A 119 -16.84 25.07 38.66
C SER A 119 -17.48 23.72 39.00
N SER A 120 -17.68 22.88 37.98
CA SER A 120 -17.09 21.55 37.93
C SER A 120 -17.64 20.71 36.79
N ARG A 121 -16.69 20.20 36.00
CA ARG A 121 -16.66 18.82 35.50
C ARG A 121 -17.73 18.48 34.46
N ARG A 122 -17.17 18.13 33.28
CA ARG A 122 -17.72 17.25 32.25
C ARG A 122 -18.77 17.91 31.36
N ARG A 123 -18.38 18.17 30.11
CA ARG A 123 -18.90 17.43 28.94
C ARG A 123 -18.09 17.84 27.73
N GLY A 124 -17.23 16.94 27.27
CA GLY A 124 -16.52 17.11 26.02
C GLY A 124 -17.54 17.19 24.89
N SER A 125 -17.70 18.40 24.35
CA SER A 125 -18.19 18.57 22.98
C SER A 125 -17.10 18.04 22.07
N ILE A 126 -17.19 16.76 21.71
CA ILE A 126 -16.44 16.25 20.57
C ILE A 126 -17.04 16.90 19.33
N SER A 127 -16.47 18.05 18.96
CA SER A 127 -16.59 18.62 17.62
C SER A 127 -16.40 17.49 16.63
N SER A 128 -17.50 17.05 16.01
CA SER A 128 -17.54 16.02 14.97
C SER A 128 -17.00 16.62 13.67
N GLY A 129 -15.77 17.11 13.71
CA GLY A 129 -15.12 17.87 12.66
C GLY A 129 -13.63 18.00 12.99
N VAL A 130 -12.79 17.83 11.97
CA VAL A 130 -11.36 18.10 12.07
C VAL A 130 -11.20 19.59 12.34
N SER A 131 -10.48 19.94 13.40
CA SER A 131 -10.18 21.33 13.71
C SER A 131 -9.33 21.97 12.62
N TYR A 132 -9.45 23.28 12.45
CA TYR A 132 -8.65 24.02 11.46
C TYR A 132 -7.15 23.87 11.73
N GLU A 133 -6.77 23.76 13.00
CA GLU A 133 -5.41 23.55 13.47
C GLU A 133 -4.87 22.17 13.04
N GLU A 134 -5.66 21.12 13.17
CA GLU A 134 -5.32 19.76 12.71
C GLU A 134 -5.16 19.71 11.18
N PHE A 135 -6.05 20.39 10.46
CA PHE A 135 -5.95 20.53 9.01
C PHE A 135 -4.67 21.30 8.62
N GLN A 136 -4.34 22.40 9.28
CA GLN A 136 -3.11 23.16 9.01
C GLN A 136 -1.83 22.34 9.24
N VAL A 137 -1.82 21.44 10.23
CA VAL A 137 -0.66 20.53 10.42
C VAL A 137 -0.46 19.64 9.19
N LEU A 138 -1.54 19.17 8.57
CA LEU A 138 -1.47 18.42 7.33
C LEU A 138 -1.03 19.29 6.16
N VAL A 139 -1.58 20.49 6.00
CA VAL A 139 -1.18 21.46 4.96
C VAL A 139 0.32 21.72 5.03
N ARG A 140 0.84 22.11 6.19
CA ARG A 140 2.29 22.34 6.35
C ARG A 140 3.13 21.11 6.03
N ARG A 141 2.61 19.89 6.25
CA ARG A 141 3.31 18.65 5.89
C ARG A 141 3.28 18.42 4.38
N VAL A 142 2.16 18.71 3.73
CA VAL A 142 2.03 18.67 2.27
C VAL A 142 2.97 19.68 1.64
N ASP A 143 3.06 20.91 2.16
CA ASP A 143 3.99 21.93 1.67
C ASP A 143 5.44 21.43 1.71
N ARG A 144 5.87 20.84 2.84
CA ARG A 144 7.22 20.25 2.94
C ARG A 144 7.43 19.10 1.97
N MET A 145 6.41 18.28 1.74
CA MET A 145 6.47 17.20 0.75
C MET A 145 6.56 17.76 -0.67
N GLU A 146 5.83 18.82 -0.99
CA GLU A 146 5.86 19.49 -2.29
C GLU A 146 7.24 20.07 -2.57
N HIS A 147 7.85 20.77 -1.60
CA HIS A 147 9.21 21.27 -1.73
C HIS A 147 10.23 20.14 -1.94
N SER A 148 10.08 19.02 -1.20
CA SER A 148 10.92 17.84 -1.35
C SER A 148 10.79 17.23 -2.75
N ILE A 149 9.55 17.10 -3.25
CA ILE A 149 9.26 16.60 -4.59
C ILE A 149 9.88 17.54 -5.65
N GLY A 150 9.74 18.85 -5.51
CA GLY A 150 10.37 19.83 -6.41
C GLY A 150 11.90 19.70 -6.46
N SER A 151 12.54 19.47 -5.30
CA SER A 151 13.98 19.19 -5.25
C SER A 151 14.35 17.86 -5.91
N ILE A 152 13.55 16.82 -5.74
CA ILE A 152 13.76 15.52 -6.39
C ILE A 152 13.66 15.66 -7.91
N VAL A 153 12.64 16.33 -8.43
CA VAL A 153 12.46 16.58 -9.87
C VAL A 153 13.66 17.35 -10.43
N SER A 154 14.07 18.43 -9.77
CA SER A 154 15.25 19.21 -10.19
C SER A 154 16.54 18.37 -10.22
N LYS A 155 16.71 17.45 -9.25
CA LYS A 155 17.86 16.53 -9.23
C LYS A 155 17.78 15.51 -10.36
N ILE A 156 16.59 14.99 -10.68
CA ILE A 156 16.38 14.06 -11.80
C ILE A 156 16.73 14.75 -13.12
N ASP A 157 16.23 15.96 -13.35
CA ASP A 157 16.52 16.73 -14.57
C ASP A 157 18.03 16.96 -14.72
N ALA A 158 18.72 17.32 -13.64
CA ALA A 158 20.17 17.48 -13.64
C ALA A 158 20.91 16.17 -13.98
N VAL A 159 20.46 15.03 -13.47
CA VAL A 159 21.02 13.71 -13.80
C VAL A 159 20.78 13.38 -15.26
N ILE A 160 19.58 13.60 -15.79
CA ILE A 160 19.24 13.34 -17.21
C ILE A 160 20.16 14.16 -18.12
N VAL A 161 20.25 15.47 -17.90
CA VAL A 161 21.12 16.36 -18.70
C VAL A 161 22.58 15.92 -18.60
N LYS A 162 23.07 15.57 -17.41
CA LYS A 162 24.45 15.10 -17.22
C LYS A 162 24.72 13.78 -17.96
N LEU A 163 23.77 12.85 -17.94
CA LEU A 163 23.89 11.58 -18.65
C LEU A 163 23.93 11.78 -20.16
N GLU A 164 23.08 12.66 -20.71
CA GLU A 164 23.13 13.01 -22.13
C GLU A 164 24.47 13.63 -22.54
N ILE A 165 25.01 14.55 -21.73
CA ILE A 165 26.32 15.16 -22.00
C ILE A 165 27.41 14.08 -21.96
N MET A 166 27.37 13.19 -20.97
CA MET A 166 28.32 12.10 -20.84
C MET A 166 28.25 11.13 -22.02
N GLU A 167 27.05 10.80 -22.49
CA GLU A 167 26.83 9.94 -23.66
C GLU A 167 27.39 10.59 -24.93
N ARG A 168 27.07 11.85 -25.19
CA ARG A 168 27.64 12.61 -26.31
C ARG A 168 29.17 12.67 -26.25
N ALA A 169 29.75 12.87 -25.07
CA ALA A 169 31.20 12.88 -24.88
C ALA A 169 31.84 11.49 -25.12
N LYS A 170 31.17 10.41 -24.70
CA LYS A 170 31.62 9.04 -24.93
C LYS A 170 31.56 8.67 -26.41
N LEU A 171 30.51 9.07 -27.12
CA LEU A 171 30.40 8.90 -28.57
C LEU A 171 31.53 9.60 -29.32
N LYS A 172 31.77 10.88 -29.02
CA LYS A 172 32.90 11.64 -29.61
C LYS A 172 34.25 10.98 -29.35
N ARG A 173 34.50 10.50 -28.12
CA ARG A 173 35.75 9.79 -27.80
C ARG A 173 35.90 8.51 -28.62
N ARG A 174 34.81 7.74 -28.78
CA ARG A 174 34.83 6.52 -29.61
C ARG A 174 35.07 6.84 -31.08
N GLU A 175 34.48 7.91 -31.59
CA GLU A 175 34.70 8.36 -32.97
C GLU A 175 36.16 8.77 -33.22
N VAL A 176 36.73 9.58 -32.33
CA VAL A 176 38.14 10.00 -32.42
C VAL A 176 39.07 8.80 -32.35
N LEU A 177 38.84 7.88 -31.40
CA LEU A 177 39.63 6.65 -31.31
C LEU A 177 39.48 5.79 -32.56
N GLY A 178 38.26 5.68 -33.11
CA GLY A 178 38.00 4.97 -34.37
C GLY A 178 38.82 5.53 -35.52
N ARG A 179 38.87 6.86 -35.68
CA ARG A 179 39.68 7.51 -36.72
C ARG A 179 41.19 7.30 -36.52
N LEU A 180 41.67 7.30 -35.27
CA LEU A 180 43.08 7.02 -34.97
C LEU A 180 43.44 5.57 -35.30
N LEU A 181 42.57 4.61 -34.96
CA LEU A 181 42.77 3.20 -35.29
C LEU A 181 42.72 2.94 -36.79
N ASP A 182 41.82 3.62 -37.50
CA ASP A 182 41.72 3.56 -38.97
C ASP A 182 43.00 4.12 -39.62
N GLY A 183 43.52 5.24 -39.12
CA GLY A 183 44.81 5.78 -39.56
C GLY A 183 45.98 4.82 -39.36
N VAL A 184 46.03 4.11 -38.22
CA VAL A 184 47.05 3.08 -37.98
C VAL A 184 46.88 1.87 -38.91
N ALA A 185 45.65 1.45 -39.16
CA ALA A 185 45.37 0.34 -40.07
C ALA A 185 45.76 0.66 -41.52
N GLU A 186 45.50 1.89 -41.99
CA GLU A 186 45.91 2.33 -43.31
C GLU A 186 47.43 2.53 -43.42
N ASP A 187 48.10 3.03 -42.38
CA ASP A 187 49.57 3.15 -42.33
C ASP A 187 50.26 1.77 -42.42
N GLU A 188 49.76 0.77 -41.68
CA GLU A 188 50.24 -0.62 -41.77
C GLU A 188 50.06 -1.22 -43.18
N ARG A 189 48.95 -0.89 -43.86
CA ARG A 189 48.69 -1.34 -45.24
C ARG A 189 49.64 -0.69 -46.24
N LEU A 190 49.82 0.64 -46.15
CA LEU A 190 50.74 1.38 -47.02
C LEU A 190 52.20 0.96 -46.80
N GLY A 191 52.58 0.63 -45.57
CA GLY A 191 53.89 0.06 -45.25
C GLY A 191 54.14 -1.27 -45.96
N ARG A 192 53.17 -2.19 -45.95
CA ARG A 192 53.27 -3.47 -46.69
C ARG A 192 53.35 -3.26 -48.20
N ASP A 193 52.54 -2.38 -48.76
CA ASP A 193 52.57 -2.13 -50.22
C ASP A 193 53.91 -1.51 -50.65
N SER A 194 54.49 -0.65 -49.82
CA SER A 194 55.82 -0.06 -50.05
C SER A 194 56.93 -1.11 -49.96
N GLU A 195 56.84 -2.06 -49.02
CA GLU A 195 57.78 -3.17 -48.89
C GLU A 195 57.70 -4.12 -50.09
N VAL A 196 56.49 -4.49 -50.51
CA VAL A 196 56.25 -5.30 -51.72
C VAL A 196 56.78 -4.60 -52.97
N HIS A 197 56.60 -3.28 -53.08
CA HIS A 197 57.13 -2.51 -54.21
C HIS A 197 58.67 -2.47 -54.22
N ARG A 198 59.30 -2.34 -53.06
CA ARG A 198 60.77 -2.41 -52.93
C ARG A 198 61.30 -3.79 -53.34
N GLU A 199 60.68 -4.87 -52.87
CA GLU A 199 61.07 -6.24 -53.22
C GLU A 199 60.94 -6.52 -54.73
N GLN A 200 59.95 -5.93 -55.40
CA GLN A 200 59.82 -6.05 -56.85
C GLN A 200 60.94 -5.34 -57.61
N MET A 201 61.37 -4.16 -57.13
CA MET A 201 62.47 -3.40 -57.74
C MET A 201 63.84 -4.06 -57.51
N GLU A 202 64.01 -4.80 -56.41
CA GLU A 202 65.24 -5.57 -56.13
C GLU A 202 65.35 -6.87 -56.97
N ARG A 203 64.27 -7.31 -57.61
CA ARG A 203 64.24 -8.52 -58.46
C ARG A 203 64.46 -8.25 -59.95
N LEU A 204 64.54 -6.98 -60.37
CA LEU A 204 64.86 -6.55 -61.73
C LEU A 204 66.36 -6.24 -61.85
#